data_AF-A0ABD3WUZ1-F1
#
_entry.id   AF-A0ABD3WUZ1-F1
#
_cell.length_a   1.000
_cell.length_b   1.000
_cell.length_c   1.000
_cell.angle_alpha   90.00
_cell.angle_beta   90.00
_cell.angle_gamma   90.00
#
_symmetry.space_group_name_H-M   'P 1'
#
loop_
_entity.id
_entity.type
_entity.pdbx_description
1 polymer ?
#
loop_
_entity_poly.entity_id
_entity_poly.type
_entity_poly.pdbx_seq_one_letter_code
_entity_poly.pdbx_strand_id
1 'polypeptide(L)' 'ICISGFFRATSGNCQVCPVGTYQPNSEQSFCLSCPSGTTTNQVSSVSQTQCI' A
#
# COMPACT_ATOMS: atom_id res chain seq x y z
N ILE A 1 -14.16 -0.27 -6.19
CA ILE A 1 -13.54 -0.99 -5.05
C ILE A 1 -12.04 -1.00 -5.29
N CYS A 2 -11.24 -0.51 -4.36
CA CYS A 2 -9.78 -0.61 -4.45
C CYS A 2 -9.32 -1.88 -3.76
N ILE A 3 -8.60 -2.74 -4.46
CA ILE A 3 -8.08 -4.01 -3.93
C ILE A 3 -6.86 -3.77 -3.05
N SER A 4 -6.39 -4.81 -2.35
CA SER A 4 -5.13 -4.76 -1.60
C SER A 4 -3.97 -4.30 -2.50
N GLY A 5 -3.02 -3.57 -1.92
CA GLY A 5 -1.95 -2.90 -2.65
C GLY A 5 -2.38 -1.59 -3.34
N PHE A 6 -3.66 -1.22 -3.28
CA PHE A 6 -4.17 0.05 -3.77
C PHE A 6 -4.93 0.79 -2.68
N PHE A 7 -4.83 2.11 -2.68
CA PHE A 7 -5.59 2.99 -1.82
C PHE A 7 -6.51 3.89 -2.63
N ARG A 8 -7.63 4.26 -2.03
CA ARG A 8 -8.58 5.20 -2.62
C ARG A 8 -8.09 6.63 -2.41
N ALA A 9 -7.55 7.23 -3.47
CA ALA A 9 -7.11 8.62 -3.46
C ALA A 9 -8.30 9.58 -3.35
N THR A 10 -8.03 10.83 -2.96
CA THR A 10 -9.05 11.89 -2.85
C THR A 10 -9.75 12.18 -4.18
N SER A 11 -9.09 11.88 -5.31
CA SER A 11 -9.70 11.98 -6.65
C SER A 11 -10.74 10.89 -6.94
N GLY A 12 -10.94 9.93 -6.02
CA GLY A 12 -11.82 8.78 -6.21
C GLY A 12 -11.20 7.61 -6.98
N ASN A 13 -9.98 7.77 -7.51
CA ASN A 13 -9.26 6.73 -8.23
C ASN A 13 -8.49 5.83 -7.26
N CYS A 14 -8.33 4.55 -7.63
CA CYS A 14 -7.44 3.66 -6.91
C CYS A 14 -6.00 3.91 -7.34
N GLN A 15 -5.17 4.38 -6.42
CA GLN A 15 -3.73 4.57 -6.64
C GLN A 15 -2.97 3.42 -6.01
N VAL A 16 -1.87 3.02 -6.65
CA VAL A 16 -0.98 1.98 -6.12
C VAL A 16 -0.33 2.48 -4.83
N CYS A 17 -0.11 1.58 -3.87
CA CYS A 17 0.75 1.89 -2.73
C CYS A 17 2.19 2.10 -3.19
N PRO A 18 2.81 3.25 -2.91
CA PRO A 18 4.20 3.51 -3.27
C PRO A 18 5.18 2.60 -2.52
N VAL A 19 6.42 2.54 -3.01
CA VAL A 19 7.52 1.87 -2.33
C VAL A 19 7.68 2.37 -0.90
N GLY A 20 7.91 1.44 0.04
CA GLY A 20 7.96 1.73 1.47
C GLY A 20 6.59 1.73 2.13
N THR A 21 5.52 1.42 1.39
CA THR A 21 4.16 1.29 1.92
C THR A 21 3.46 0.05 1.39
N TYR A 22 2.49 -0.45 2.13
CA TYR A 22 1.70 -1.62 1.80
C TYR A 22 0.24 -1.43 2.21
N GLN A 23 -0.68 -2.20 1.61
CA GLN A 23 -2.08 -2.18 1.98
C GLN A 23 -2.67 -3.59 1.98
N PRO A 24 -2.89 -4.20 3.16
CA PRO A 24 -3.43 -5.56 3.27
C PRO A 24 -4.92 -5.68 3.01
N ASN A 25 -5.69 -4.63 3.27
CA ASN A 25 -7.14 -4.66 3.17
C ASN A 25 -7.61 -3.89 1.93
N SER A 26 -8.68 -4.38 1.30
CA SER A 26 -9.38 -3.62 0.27
C SER A 26 -10.12 -2.41 0.85
N GLU A 27 -10.43 -1.45 0.00
CA GLU A 27 -11.25 -0.26 0.29
C GLU A 27 -10.66 0.73 1.29
N GLN A 28 -9.35 0.66 1.53
CA GLN A 28 -8.67 1.64 2.35
C GLN A 28 -8.35 2.92 1.58
N SER A 29 -8.35 4.04 2.29
CA SER A 29 -8.09 5.38 1.74
C SER A 29 -6.61 5.79 1.79
N PHE A 30 -5.75 4.96 2.38
CA PHE A 30 -4.31 5.21 2.52
C PHE A 30 -3.53 3.90 2.52
N CYS A 31 -2.20 3.96 2.36
CA CYS A 31 -1.30 2.82 2.52
C CYS A 31 -0.59 2.89 3.87
N LEU A 32 -0.37 1.73 4.49
CA LEU A 32 0.40 1.60 5.72
C LEU A 32 1.89 1.70 5.40
N SER A 33 2.64 2.44 6.22
CA SER A 33 4.10 2.54 6.07
C SER A 33 4.79 1.27 6.57
N CYS A 34 5.87 0.88 5.90
CA CYS A 34 6.73 -0.18 6.40
C CYS A 34 7.35 0.19 7.77
N PRO A 35 7.58 -0.81 8.64
CA PRO A 35 8.24 -0.59 9.93
C PRO A 35 9.68 -0.06 9.76
N SER A 36 10.16 0.68 10.76
CA SER A 36 11.40 1.45 10.71
C SER A 36 12.60 0.63 10.23
N GLY A 37 13.20 1.07 9.13
CA GLY A 37 14.38 0.45 8.52
C GLY A 37 14.08 -0.56 7.41
N THR A 38 12.80 -0.83 7.12
CA THR A 38 12.39 -1.72 6.02
C THR A 38 11.66 -0.96 4.91
N THR A 39 11.74 -1.46 3.69
CA THR A 39 11.00 -0.91 2.54
C THR A 39 10.49 -2.03 1.65
N THR A 40 9.43 -1.76 0.89
CA THR A 40 9.00 -2.69 -0.14
C THR A 40 9.89 -2.55 -1.37
N ASN A 41 10.20 -3.65 -2.04
CA ASN A 41 11.00 -3.58 -3.28
C ASN A 41 10.15 -3.12 -4.48
N GLN A 42 8.82 -3.22 -4.37
CA GLN A 42 7.88 -2.83 -5.40
C GLN A 42 6.69 -2.04 -4.83
N VAL A 43 6.08 -1.26 -5.70
CA VAL A 43 4.76 -0.66 -5.48
C VAL A 43 3.70 -1.76 -5.36
N SER A 44 2.50 -1.40 -4.93
CA SER A 44 1.36 -2.32 -4.77
C SER A 44 1.58 -3.46 -3.77
N SER A 45 2.44 -3.24 -2.77
CA SER A 45 2.63 -4.23 -1.72
C SER A 45 1.34 -4.42 -0.93
N VAL A 46 0.98 -5.68 -0.72
CA VAL A 46 -0.25 -6.11 -0.04
C VAL A 46 0.02 -6.54 1.40
N SER A 47 1.28 -6.66 1.82
CA SER A 47 1.61 -7.18 3.15
C SER A 47 2.87 -6.53 3.71
N GLN A 48 2.90 -6.41 5.03
CA GLN A 48 4.09 -6.00 5.78
C GLN A 48 5.26 -6.97 5.56
N THR A 49 4.98 -8.24 5.26
CA THR A 49 6.02 -9.24 4.99
C THR A 49 6.81 -8.95 3.70
N GLN A 50 6.33 -8.03 2.85
CA GLN A 50 7.06 -7.55 1.68
C GLN A 50 7.98 -6.36 2.00
N CYS A 51 7.91 -5.82 3.22
CA CYS A 51 8.88 -4.87 3.72
C CYS A 51 10.14 -5.64 4.12
N ILE A 52 11.24 -5.39 3.41
CA ILE A 52 12.56 -6.00 3.60
C ILE A 52 13.60 -4.98 4.01
#